data_AF-A0A344UJG2-F1
#
_entry.id   AF-A0A344UJG2-F1
#
_cell.length_a   1.000
_cell.length_b   1.000
_cell.length_c   1.000
_cell.angle_alpha   90.00
_cell.angle_beta   90.00
_cell.angle_gamma   90.00
#
_symmetry.space_group_name_H-M   'P 1'
#
loop_
_entity.id
_entity.type
_entity.pdbx_description
1 polymer ?
#
loop_
_entity_poly.entity_id
_entity_poly.type
_entity_poly.pdbx_seq_one_letter_code
_entity_poly.pdbx_strand_id
1 'polypeptide(L)'
;MERKTRLRLAVGIAALALAALAAGWLWRGDGIRTERLDLRAGEGRREAAAIMNRVYGSQQHDEKRNCWRYLREDGGDYCLKPLALDRVEAGKARRLYLFASGRRDGARDEDLSGLAGAFVVDADTLSPIAGSRELDFLNHRASGPDQVQLLQLSGDGYMGWFAAGRAAPGDVAEEFPHFYAPKDDKVLEIGGEVFGRDGETADGVKFAYQLDSGGSDARMYPLSLIVRDGKDKQLASFDFRFDRRRWEYVCADVDCRVRAGLPVRPERTGRVQSAEAVAADASEALFGKGRKLSETDLRDVLGQMGVSYVAQDGAVGFVDRNGCDAPYPLDAHFERDGVQEQLWVRGGDGCTSGDVGGSVWIFVRDAGGRLRANLGTPAADVRRTRDVSAGVHDLRVGAAGFCDRIWRWNGKAFIHLLNVPTQAGGCDSA
;
A
#
# COMPACT_ATOMS: atom_id res chain seq x y z
N MET A 1 -29.48 48.28 5.53
CA MET A 1 -28.33 47.94 4.67
C MET A 1 -27.27 47.31 5.55
N GLU A 2 -27.54 46.12 6.12
CA GLU A 2 -27.49 44.78 5.49
C GLU A 2 -26.05 44.24 5.49
N ARG A 3 -25.63 43.42 6.48
CA ARG A 3 -26.22 42.15 6.93
C ARG A 3 -26.30 41.11 5.79
N LYS A 4 -25.32 41.04 4.88
CA LYS A 4 -25.23 39.99 3.84
C LYS A 4 -23.87 39.32 3.61
N THR A 5 -22.79 39.72 4.29
CA THR A 5 -21.43 39.26 3.91
C THR A 5 -20.73 38.33 4.90
N ARG A 6 -21.41 37.82 5.93
CA ARG A 6 -20.84 36.81 6.87
C ARG A 6 -21.54 35.45 6.83
N LEU A 7 -22.37 35.20 5.82
CA LEU A 7 -23.16 33.98 5.71
C LEU A 7 -22.86 33.20 4.43
N ARG A 8 -21.58 32.96 4.11
CA ARG A 8 -21.17 32.02 3.03
C ARG A 8 -19.94 31.15 3.34
N LEU A 9 -19.41 31.19 4.56
CA LEU A 9 -18.29 30.31 4.98
C LEU A 9 -18.68 29.21 5.98
N ALA A 10 -19.99 29.01 6.22
CA ALA A 10 -20.51 28.04 7.18
C ALA A 10 -21.32 26.88 6.56
N VAL A 11 -21.34 26.73 5.24
CA VAL A 11 -22.13 25.67 4.55
C VAL A 11 -21.26 24.51 4.02
N GLY A 12 -19.93 24.65 3.98
CA GLY A 12 -19.04 23.59 3.47
C GLY A 12 -18.55 22.56 4.50
N ILE A 13 -18.77 22.79 5.80
CA ILE A 13 -18.24 21.92 6.88
C ILE A 13 -19.36 21.16 7.62
N ALA A 14 -20.63 21.54 7.42
CA ALA A 14 -21.77 20.90 8.09
C ALA A 14 -22.28 19.61 7.39
N ALA A 15 -21.87 19.32 6.15
CA ALA A 15 -22.35 18.15 5.41
C ALA A 15 -21.55 16.86 5.66
N LEU A 16 -20.37 16.93 6.29
CA LEU A 16 -19.60 15.75 6.72
C LEU A 16 -19.66 15.48 8.24
N ALA A 17 -20.14 16.44 9.03
CA ALA A 17 -20.41 16.25 10.46
C ALA A 17 -21.82 15.68 10.75
N LEU A 18 -22.75 15.75 9.78
CA LEU A 18 -24.10 15.19 9.91
C LEU A 18 -24.24 13.75 9.38
N ALA A 19 -23.21 13.19 8.74
CA ALA A 19 -23.15 11.75 8.45
C ALA A 19 -22.48 10.94 9.58
N ALA A 20 -21.77 11.60 10.51
CA ALA A 20 -21.05 10.94 11.61
C ALA A 20 -21.81 10.95 12.96
N LEU A 21 -22.94 11.64 13.06
CA LEU A 21 -23.80 11.65 14.26
C LEU A 21 -25.22 11.09 14.02
N ALA A 22 -25.46 10.52 12.84
CA ALA A 22 -26.71 9.85 12.48
C ALA A 22 -26.50 8.44 11.89
N ALA A 23 -25.37 7.79 12.19
CA ALA A 23 -25.19 6.35 11.98
C ALA A 23 -25.69 5.51 13.17
N GLY A 24 -26.52 6.11 14.04
CA GLY A 24 -27.40 5.41 14.98
C GLY A 24 -28.80 5.18 14.41
N TRP A 25 -28.94 5.12 13.07
CA TRP A 25 -30.20 4.70 12.46
C TRP A 25 -30.25 3.18 12.47
N LEU A 26 -31.01 2.66 13.44
CA LEU A 26 -31.43 1.27 13.58
C LEU A 26 -31.83 0.68 12.23
N TRP A 27 -30.92 -0.08 11.62
CA TRP A 27 -31.31 -1.14 10.70
C TRP A 27 -32.01 -2.20 11.55
N ARG A 28 -33.35 -2.11 11.63
CA ARG A 28 -34.21 -3.22 12.06
C ARG A 28 -34.26 -4.23 10.91
N GLY A 29 -33.17 -4.98 10.74
CA GLY A 29 -33.13 -6.23 10.02
C GLY A 29 -32.68 -7.31 10.99
N ASP A 30 -33.52 -8.31 11.21
CA ASP A 30 -33.28 -9.59 11.90
C ASP A 30 -32.07 -9.68 12.84
N GLY A 31 -32.29 -9.41 14.13
CA GLY A 31 -31.53 -10.02 15.23
C GLY A 31 -30.05 -9.64 15.41
N ILE A 32 -29.47 -8.80 14.55
CA ILE A 32 -28.08 -8.36 14.64
C ILE A 32 -28.01 -6.91 15.11
N ARG A 33 -27.24 -6.65 16.17
CA ARG A 33 -26.99 -5.30 16.69
C ARG A 33 -25.50 -5.01 16.63
N THR A 34 -25.15 -3.82 16.15
CA THR A 34 -23.78 -3.33 16.11
C THR A 34 -23.68 -1.99 16.83
N GLU A 35 -22.70 -1.85 17.71
CA GLU A 35 -22.44 -0.64 18.49
C GLU A 35 -20.94 -0.30 18.41
N ARG A 36 -20.61 0.92 18.00
CA ARG A 36 -19.23 1.41 18.05
C ARG A 36 -18.91 1.97 19.43
N LEU A 37 -17.91 1.39 20.10
CA LEU A 37 -17.48 1.80 21.42
C LEU A 37 -16.49 2.98 21.35
N ASP A 38 -16.60 3.93 22.27
CA ASP A 38 -15.67 5.07 22.35
C ASP A 38 -14.29 4.60 22.85
N LEU A 39 -13.26 4.85 22.05
CA LEU A 39 -11.87 4.53 22.36
C LEU A 39 -11.17 5.59 23.21
N ARG A 40 -11.76 6.77 23.39
CA ARG A 40 -11.15 7.89 24.14
C ARG A 40 -11.31 7.73 25.65
N ALA A 41 -12.40 7.10 26.10
CA ALA A 41 -12.72 6.96 27.51
C ALA A 41 -13.55 5.71 27.80
N GLY A 42 -13.67 5.38 29.08
CA GLY A 42 -14.61 4.36 29.55
C GLY A 42 -14.21 2.92 29.21
N GLU A 43 -15.22 2.11 28.91
CA GLU A 43 -15.13 0.66 28.68
C GLU A 43 -14.39 0.33 27.38
N GLY A 44 -14.74 0.99 26.27
CA GLY A 44 -14.12 0.74 24.96
C GLY A 44 -12.59 0.94 24.97
N ARG A 45 -12.11 1.99 25.65
CA ARG A 45 -10.66 2.19 25.84
C ARG A 45 -10.00 1.05 26.61
N ARG A 46 -10.62 0.56 27.70
CA ARG A 46 -10.06 -0.51 28.53
C ARG A 46 -10.05 -1.84 27.79
N GLU A 47 -11.14 -2.18 27.11
CA GLU A 47 -11.27 -3.41 26.31
C GLU A 47 -10.27 -3.41 25.15
N ALA A 48 -10.19 -2.33 24.39
CA ALA A 48 -9.21 -2.20 23.31
C ALA A 48 -7.78 -2.35 23.83
N ALA A 49 -7.41 -1.68 24.93
CA ALA A 49 -6.09 -1.81 25.52
C ALA A 49 -5.82 -3.24 26.02
N ALA A 50 -6.81 -3.92 26.61
CA ALA A 50 -6.67 -5.31 27.06
C ALA A 50 -6.43 -6.26 25.88
N ILE A 51 -7.17 -6.10 24.78
CA ILE A 51 -6.97 -6.87 23.54
C ILE A 51 -5.57 -6.58 22.98
N MET A 52 -5.19 -5.31 22.80
CA MET A 52 -3.87 -4.92 22.28
C MET A 52 -2.72 -5.46 23.14
N ASN A 53 -2.83 -5.36 24.46
CA ASN A 53 -1.84 -5.92 25.39
C ASN A 53 -1.71 -7.44 25.28
N ARG A 54 -2.81 -8.15 25.04
CA ARG A 54 -2.79 -9.60 24.83
C ARG A 54 -2.10 -9.96 23.51
N VAL A 55 -2.36 -9.23 22.43
CA VAL A 55 -1.88 -9.60 21.09
C VAL A 55 -0.46 -9.09 20.79
N TYR A 56 -0.12 -7.88 21.23
CA TYR A 56 1.18 -7.24 20.99
C TYR A 56 2.10 -7.28 22.20
N GLY A 57 1.57 -7.58 23.40
CA GLY A 57 2.31 -7.59 24.65
C GLY A 57 2.25 -6.24 25.36
N SER A 58 1.94 -6.26 26.67
CA SER A 58 1.86 -5.05 27.48
C SER A 58 3.19 -4.29 27.60
N GLN A 59 4.31 -5.02 27.55
CA GLN A 59 5.65 -4.40 27.57
C GLN A 59 5.99 -3.62 26.29
N GLN A 60 5.24 -3.85 25.20
CA GLN A 60 5.40 -3.11 23.95
C GLN A 60 4.60 -1.81 23.91
N HIS A 61 3.79 -1.53 24.94
CA HIS A 61 3.03 -0.29 25.02
C HIS A 61 3.96 0.88 25.35
N ASP A 62 4.04 1.83 24.40
CA ASP A 62 4.70 3.12 24.57
C ASP A 62 3.67 4.12 25.10
N GLU A 63 3.75 4.43 26.40
CA GLU A 63 2.82 5.37 27.06
C GLU A 63 2.87 6.78 26.46
N LYS A 64 4.04 7.23 25.99
CA LYS A 64 4.22 8.59 25.47
C LYS A 64 3.54 8.75 24.12
N ARG A 65 3.69 7.75 23.24
CA ARG A 65 3.05 7.73 21.92
C ARG A 65 1.63 7.15 21.95
N ASN A 66 1.26 6.53 23.07
CA ASN A 66 0.04 5.77 23.29
C ASN A 66 -0.21 4.76 22.15
N CYS A 67 0.77 3.89 21.92
CA CYS A 67 0.71 2.84 20.90
C CYS A 67 1.50 1.60 21.32
N TRP A 68 1.29 0.49 20.62
CA TRP A 68 2.06 -0.73 20.76
C TRP A 68 3.13 -0.79 19.68
N ARG A 69 4.39 -0.93 20.09
CA ARG A 69 5.49 -1.15 19.17
C ARG A 69 5.42 -2.56 18.62
N TYR A 70 5.65 -2.71 17.32
CA TYR A 70 5.69 -3.98 16.65
C TYR A 70 6.76 -3.95 15.58
N LEU A 71 7.75 -4.82 15.72
CA LEU A 71 8.76 -5.03 14.72
C LEU A 71 8.24 -6.05 13.72
N ARG A 72 7.95 -5.56 12.51
CA ARG A 72 7.49 -6.38 11.40
C ARG A 72 8.62 -7.27 10.89
N GLU A 73 8.23 -8.34 10.22
CA GLU A 73 9.10 -9.33 9.61
C GLU A 73 10.09 -8.75 8.57
N ASP A 74 9.81 -7.60 7.97
CA ASP A 74 10.71 -6.91 7.05
C ASP A 74 11.65 -5.90 7.75
N GLY A 75 11.66 -5.88 9.09
CA GLY A 75 12.45 -4.95 9.90
C GLY A 75 11.81 -3.58 10.09
N GLY A 76 10.60 -3.33 9.56
CA GLY A 76 9.87 -2.10 9.85
C GLY A 76 9.41 -2.05 11.31
N ASP A 77 9.74 -0.98 12.04
CA ASP A 77 9.21 -0.73 13.38
C ASP A 77 7.92 0.11 13.27
N TYR A 78 6.82 -0.44 13.76
CA TYR A 78 5.50 0.16 13.66
C TYR A 78 4.94 0.51 15.03
N CYS A 79 4.28 1.66 15.11
CA CYS A 79 3.51 2.12 16.25
C CYS A 79 2.01 1.89 15.97
N LEU A 80 1.43 0.83 16.54
CA LEU A 80 0.02 0.45 16.35
C LEU A 80 -0.91 1.03 17.40
N LYS A 81 -2.05 1.55 16.96
CA LYS A 81 -3.10 2.11 17.82
C LYS A 81 -4.46 1.50 17.52
N PRO A 82 -5.30 1.23 18.53
CA PRO A 82 -6.72 1.00 18.32
C PRO A 82 -7.33 2.10 17.46
N LEU A 83 -7.95 1.72 16.35
CA LEU A 83 -8.64 2.63 15.45
C LEU A 83 -10.15 2.57 15.63
N ALA A 84 -10.70 1.36 15.73
CA ALA A 84 -12.12 1.12 15.97
C ALA A 84 -12.33 -0.12 16.83
N LEU A 85 -13.34 -0.07 17.70
CA LEU A 85 -13.83 -1.21 18.46
C LEU A 85 -15.34 -1.24 18.33
N ASP A 86 -15.87 -2.33 17.79
CA ASP A 86 -17.29 -2.53 17.57
C ASP A 86 -17.78 -3.75 18.33
N ARG A 87 -18.88 -3.60 19.05
CA ARG A 87 -19.62 -4.69 19.69
C ARG A 87 -20.70 -5.17 18.74
N VAL A 88 -20.73 -6.47 18.48
CA VAL A 88 -21.74 -7.11 17.65
C VAL A 88 -22.44 -8.20 18.43
N GLU A 89 -23.77 -8.10 18.50
CA GLU A 89 -24.65 -9.14 19.02
C GLU A 89 -25.40 -9.76 17.85
N ALA A 90 -25.18 -11.05 17.58
CA ALA A 90 -25.85 -11.80 16.53
C ALA A 90 -26.39 -13.12 17.12
N GLY A 91 -27.70 -13.19 17.36
CA GLY A 91 -28.32 -14.31 18.06
C GLY A 91 -27.77 -14.47 19.49
N LYS A 92 -27.06 -15.57 19.78
CA LYS A 92 -26.40 -15.81 21.08
C LYS A 92 -24.93 -15.37 21.11
N ALA A 93 -24.34 -15.05 19.96
CA ALA A 93 -22.94 -14.65 19.89
C ALA A 93 -22.81 -13.16 20.24
N ARG A 94 -21.91 -12.85 21.16
CA ARG A 94 -21.49 -11.49 21.50
C ARG A 94 -20.00 -11.36 21.24
N ARG A 95 -19.63 -10.50 20.31
CA ARG A 95 -18.25 -10.38 19.84
C ARG A 95 -17.81 -8.92 19.84
N LEU A 96 -16.53 -8.71 20.08
CA LEU A 96 -15.86 -7.43 19.85
C LEU A 96 -14.97 -7.55 18.62
N TYR A 97 -15.06 -6.56 17.75
CA TYR A 97 -14.29 -6.41 16.53
C TYR A 97 -13.36 -5.22 16.70
N LEU A 98 -12.09 -5.48 16.99
CA LEU A 98 -11.05 -4.46 17.12
C LEU A 98 -10.26 -4.35 15.83
N PHE A 99 -10.12 -3.14 15.31
CA PHE A 99 -9.19 -2.81 14.25
C PHE A 99 -8.12 -1.85 14.76
N ALA A 100 -6.87 -2.08 14.40
CA ALA A 100 -5.71 -1.29 14.78
C ALA A 100 -5.00 -0.76 13.53
N SER A 101 -4.54 0.48 13.61
CA SER A 101 -3.78 1.17 12.56
C SER A 101 -2.34 1.33 12.99
N GLY A 102 -1.40 0.89 12.16
CA GLY A 102 0.04 0.92 12.41
C GLY A 102 0.74 1.92 11.52
N ARG A 103 1.54 2.81 12.11
CA ARG A 103 2.42 3.71 11.35
C ARG A 103 3.87 3.30 11.52
N ARG A 104 4.59 3.18 10.41
CA ARG A 104 6.03 2.91 10.42
C ARG A 104 6.80 4.13 10.94
N ASP A 105 7.70 3.91 11.89
CA ASP A 105 8.61 4.93 12.39
C ASP A 105 9.63 5.32 11.29
N GLY A 106 9.78 6.62 11.07
CA GLY A 106 10.72 7.16 10.06
C GLY A 106 10.26 7.05 8.61
N ALA A 107 9.00 6.70 8.35
CA ALA A 107 8.46 6.62 6.99
C ALA A 107 8.48 7.97 6.25
N ARG A 108 8.84 7.91 4.97
CA ARG A 108 8.88 9.02 4.01
C ARG A 108 7.56 9.14 3.25
N ASP A 109 7.37 10.21 2.49
CA ASP A 109 6.11 10.48 1.78
C ASP A 109 5.80 9.42 0.71
N GLU A 110 6.84 8.89 0.08
CA GLU A 110 6.80 7.85 -0.95
C GLU A 110 6.57 6.43 -0.41
N ASP A 111 6.73 6.20 0.89
CA ASP A 111 6.55 4.87 1.46
C ASP A 111 5.05 4.54 1.52
N LEU A 112 4.62 3.46 0.87
CA LEU A 112 3.20 3.06 0.83
C LEU A 112 2.86 1.88 1.75
N SER A 113 3.85 1.13 2.23
CA SER A 113 3.65 -0.12 2.96
C SER A 113 3.30 0.10 4.43
N GLY A 114 2.03 0.43 4.67
CA GLY A 114 1.43 0.52 5.99
C GLY A 114 1.13 -0.84 6.61
N LEU A 115 0.64 -0.78 7.86
CA LEU A 115 0.31 -1.95 8.64
C LEU A 115 -1.06 -1.77 9.30
N ALA A 116 -1.85 -2.83 9.28
CA ALA A 116 -3.05 -2.96 10.08
C ALA A 116 -3.00 -4.21 10.96
N GLY A 117 -3.78 -4.19 12.04
CA GLY A 117 -4.10 -5.39 12.81
C GLY A 117 -5.59 -5.48 13.02
N ALA A 118 -6.15 -6.68 13.01
CA ALA A 118 -7.59 -6.88 13.19
C ALA A 118 -7.85 -8.12 14.03
N PHE A 119 -8.81 -8.00 14.96
CA PHE A 119 -9.06 -9.00 15.97
C PHE A 119 -10.55 -9.12 16.26
N VAL A 120 -11.01 -10.36 16.36
CA VAL A 120 -12.35 -10.73 16.83
C VAL A 120 -12.17 -11.48 18.14
N VAL A 121 -12.82 -11.00 19.19
CA VAL A 121 -12.80 -11.64 20.50
C VAL A 121 -14.22 -11.83 21.03
N ASP A 122 -14.38 -12.79 21.94
CA ASP A 122 -15.61 -12.93 22.71
C ASP A 122 -15.81 -11.70 23.60
N ALA A 123 -17.01 -11.10 23.60
CA ALA A 123 -17.22 -9.82 24.27
C ALA A 123 -17.17 -9.91 25.80
N ASP A 124 -17.56 -11.06 26.37
CA ASP A 124 -17.66 -11.22 27.82
C ASP A 124 -16.32 -11.65 28.44
N THR A 125 -15.56 -12.50 27.75
CA THR A 125 -14.29 -13.08 28.24
C THR A 125 -13.04 -12.47 27.59
N LEU A 126 -13.20 -11.72 26.50
CA LEU A 126 -12.14 -11.25 25.60
C LEU A 126 -11.33 -12.38 24.95
N SER A 127 -11.78 -13.63 25.05
CA SER A 127 -11.06 -14.78 24.47
C SER A 127 -10.93 -14.63 22.96
N PRO A 128 -9.76 -14.91 22.37
CA PRO A 128 -9.55 -14.75 20.94
C PRO A 128 -10.45 -15.71 20.15
N ILE A 129 -11.11 -15.17 19.11
CA ILE A 129 -11.90 -15.94 18.14
C ILE A 129 -11.12 -16.00 16.83
N ALA A 130 -10.69 -14.84 16.32
CA ALA A 130 -9.85 -14.74 15.13
C ALA A 130 -8.96 -13.51 15.23
N GLY A 131 -7.76 -13.54 14.65
CA GLY A 131 -6.93 -12.33 14.66
C GLY A 131 -5.68 -12.40 13.83
N SER A 132 -5.28 -11.25 13.29
CA SER A 132 -4.03 -11.05 12.57
C SER A 132 -3.36 -9.79 13.06
N ARG A 133 -2.11 -9.92 13.51
CA ARG A 133 -1.27 -8.81 13.98
C ARG A 133 -0.66 -8.01 12.83
N GLU A 134 -0.64 -8.61 11.65
CA GLU A 134 0.06 -8.10 10.48
C GLU A 134 -0.83 -8.31 9.27
N LEU A 135 -1.48 -7.22 8.86
CA LEU A 135 -2.24 -7.09 7.64
C LEU A 135 -1.57 -5.98 6.83
N ASP A 136 -1.16 -6.32 5.60
CA ASP A 136 -0.64 -5.32 4.68
C ASP A 136 -1.73 -4.30 4.36
N PHE A 137 -1.35 -3.02 4.36
CA PHE A 137 -2.23 -1.91 4.03
C PHE A 137 -1.45 -0.89 3.21
N LEU A 138 -2.02 -0.43 2.09
CA LEU A 138 -1.36 0.54 1.23
C LEU A 138 -1.82 1.96 1.57
N ASN A 139 -0.92 2.80 2.07
CA ASN A 139 -1.23 4.20 2.38
C ASN A 139 0.03 5.04 2.43
N HIS A 140 -0.12 6.33 2.15
CA HIS A 140 0.94 7.32 2.27
C HIS A 140 1.66 7.25 3.61
N ARG A 141 2.99 7.45 3.58
CA ARG A 141 3.85 7.43 4.77
C ARG A 141 3.82 6.12 5.54
N ALA A 142 3.62 4.99 4.85
CA ALA A 142 3.54 3.66 5.43
C ALA A 142 2.66 3.65 6.68
N SER A 143 1.50 4.30 6.57
CA SER A 143 0.52 4.42 7.65
C SER A 143 -0.60 3.40 7.46
N GLY A 144 -1.18 2.93 8.56
CA GLY A 144 -2.45 2.19 8.49
C GLY A 144 -3.60 3.13 8.10
N PRO A 145 -4.84 2.64 8.10
CA PRO A 145 -5.98 3.48 7.81
C PRO A 145 -6.20 4.55 8.88
N ASP A 146 -6.73 5.70 8.47
CA ASP A 146 -7.25 6.74 9.38
C ASP A 146 -8.70 6.50 9.78
N GLN A 147 -9.42 5.67 9.01
CA GLN A 147 -10.81 5.31 9.23
C GLN A 147 -11.07 3.88 8.77
N VAL A 148 -11.97 3.19 9.48
CA VAL A 148 -12.40 1.84 9.14
C VAL A 148 -13.88 1.68 9.46
N GLN A 149 -14.60 0.98 8.59
CA GLN A 149 -16.00 0.66 8.75
C GLN A 149 -16.16 -0.83 9.00
N LEU A 150 -16.93 -1.21 10.01
CA LEU A 150 -17.38 -2.60 10.15
C LEU A 150 -18.62 -2.80 9.28
N LEU A 151 -18.62 -3.86 8.49
CA LEU A 151 -19.65 -4.22 7.52
C LEU A 151 -20.23 -5.59 7.87
N GLN A 152 -21.54 -5.72 7.75
CA GLN A 152 -22.22 -7.02 7.76
C GLN A 152 -22.13 -7.63 6.37
N LEU A 153 -21.33 -8.68 6.22
CA LEU A 153 -21.02 -9.33 4.96
C LEU A 153 -22.01 -10.45 4.58
N SER A 154 -22.95 -10.82 5.46
CA SER A 154 -23.93 -11.88 5.21
C SER A 154 -25.22 -11.68 6.01
N GLY A 155 -26.28 -12.44 5.66
CA GLY A 155 -27.54 -12.45 6.42
C GLY A 155 -27.45 -13.04 7.83
N ASP A 156 -26.47 -13.93 8.09
CA ASP A 156 -26.28 -14.57 9.39
C ASP A 156 -25.38 -13.79 10.36
N GLY A 157 -24.98 -12.57 9.99
CA GLY A 157 -24.19 -11.68 10.86
C GLY A 157 -22.69 -11.96 10.82
N TYR A 158 -22.20 -12.55 9.73
CA TYR A 158 -20.77 -12.56 9.44
C TYR A 158 -20.32 -11.13 9.12
N MET A 159 -19.29 -10.66 9.82
CA MET A 159 -18.82 -9.28 9.75
C MET A 159 -17.41 -9.21 9.16
N GLY A 160 -17.06 -8.07 8.58
CA GLY A 160 -15.70 -7.74 8.19
C GLY A 160 -15.48 -6.23 8.16
N TRP A 161 -14.27 -5.80 7.83
CA TRP A 161 -13.90 -4.40 7.80
C TRP A 161 -13.69 -3.93 6.37
N PHE A 162 -14.05 -2.69 6.12
CA PHE A 162 -13.62 -1.93 4.96
C PHE A 162 -12.76 -0.76 5.40
N ALA A 163 -11.61 -0.61 4.77
CA ALA A 163 -10.69 0.51 4.95
C ALA A 163 -10.20 0.98 3.58
N ALA A 164 -9.90 2.26 3.46
CA ALA A 164 -9.36 2.82 2.23
C ALA A 164 -8.08 3.59 2.56
N GLY A 165 -6.98 3.23 1.90
CA GLY A 165 -5.73 3.96 1.95
C GLY A 165 -5.57 4.86 0.74
N ARG A 166 -4.58 5.76 0.77
CA ARG A 166 -4.33 6.73 -0.30
C ARG A 166 -2.84 6.93 -0.57
N ALA A 167 -2.43 7.04 -1.83
CA ALA A 167 -1.09 7.47 -2.19
C ALA A 167 -1.01 9.00 -2.16
N ALA A 168 -0.34 9.55 -1.15
CA ALA A 168 -0.06 10.96 -0.85
C ALA A 168 -1.25 11.98 -0.87
N PRO A 169 -1.18 13.06 -0.08
CA PRO A 169 -2.05 14.21 -0.27
C PRO A 169 -1.61 15.01 -1.52
N GLY A 170 -2.35 14.89 -2.62
CA GLY A 170 -2.11 15.62 -3.88
C GLY A 170 -3.29 15.54 -4.86
N ASP A 171 -3.19 16.20 -6.02
CA ASP A 171 -4.28 16.31 -7.01
C ASP A 171 -4.72 14.96 -7.62
N VAL A 172 -3.84 13.95 -7.55
CA VAL A 172 -4.03 12.59 -8.06
C VAL A 172 -3.75 11.58 -6.94
N ALA A 173 -4.55 11.59 -5.89
CA ALA A 173 -4.43 10.55 -4.86
C ALA A 173 -5.03 9.24 -5.40
N GLU A 174 -4.19 8.22 -5.59
CA GLU A 174 -4.65 6.85 -5.78
C GLU A 174 -5.35 6.39 -4.49
N GLU A 175 -6.42 5.60 -4.63
CA GLU A 175 -7.16 5.04 -3.51
C GLU A 175 -7.02 3.51 -3.52
N PHE A 176 -6.67 2.95 -2.37
CA PHE A 176 -6.47 1.52 -2.18
C PHE A 176 -7.56 0.97 -1.25
N PRO A 177 -8.66 0.42 -1.79
CA PRO A 177 -9.68 -0.23 -0.97
C PRO A 177 -9.16 -1.57 -0.44
N HIS A 178 -9.37 -1.82 0.84
CA HIS A 178 -9.02 -3.04 1.54
C HIS A 178 -10.26 -3.59 2.25
N PHE A 179 -10.49 -4.89 2.12
CA PHE A 179 -11.56 -5.60 2.81
C PHE A 179 -10.97 -6.71 3.65
N TYR A 180 -11.25 -6.73 4.94
CA TYR A 180 -10.74 -7.75 5.85
C TYR A 180 -11.87 -8.56 6.47
N ALA A 181 -11.71 -9.87 6.63
CA ALA A 181 -12.72 -10.70 7.29
C ALA A 181 -12.12 -11.90 8.04
N PRO A 182 -12.77 -12.36 9.13
CA PRO A 182 -12.30 -13.48 9.94
C PRO A 182 -12.56 -14.83 9.26
N LYS A 183 -11.51 -15.58 8.92
CA LYS A 183 -11.60 -16.96 8.44
C LYS A 183 -10.87 -17.88 9.40
N ASP A 184 -11.60 -18.85 9.95
CA ASP A 184 -11.09 -19.74 11.00
C ASP A 184 -10.58 -18.92 12.20
N ASP A 185 -9.31 -19.05 12.57
CA ASP A 185 -8.65 -18.34 13.68
C ASP A 185 -7.90 -17.06 13.23
N LYS A 186 -7.99 -16.67 11.96
CA LYS A 186 -7.26 -15.53 11.38
C LYS A 186 -8.17 -14.48 10.79
N VAL A 187 -7.66 -13.26 10.63
CA VAL A 187 -8.26 -12.26 9.76
C VAL A 187 -7.45 -12.18 8.47
N LEU A 188 -8.13 -12.19 7.33
CA LEU A 188 -7.51 -12.18 6.00
C LEU A 188 -7.96 -10.97 5.21
N GLU A 189 -7.13 -10.49 4.30
CA GLU A 189 -7.56 -9.61 3.20
C GLU A 189 -8.39 -10.44 2.22
N ILE A 190 -9.58 -9.94 1.88
CA ILE A 190 -10.58 -10.57 1.03
C ILE A 190 -10.98 -9.68 -0.15
N GLY A 191 -10.32 -8.54 -0.36
CA GLY A 191 -10.61 -7.60 -1.44
C GLY A 191 -10.42 -8.20 -2.84
N GLY A 192 -9.43 -9.07 -3.04
CA GLY A 192 -9.22 -9.78 -4.31
C GLY A 192 -9.09 -8.83 -5.51
N GLU A 193 -10.08 -8.84 -6.42
CA GLU A 193 -10.11 -8.02 -7.64
C GLU A 193 -10.74 -6.63 -7.46
N VAL A 194 -11.15 -6.28 -6.24
CA VAL A 194 -11.63 -4.93 -5.88
C VAL A 194 -10.56 -3.88 -6.19
N PHE A 195 -10.98 -2.72 -6.71
CA PHE A 195 -10.07 -1.65 -7.13
C PHE A 195 -10.54 -0.26 -6.72
N GLY A 196 -9.61 0.66 -6.49
CA GLY A 196 -9.94 2.06 -6.23
C GLY A 196 -9.59 2.97 -7.40
N ARG A 197 -9.54 4.26 -7.09
CA ARG A 197 -9.07 5.29 -8.03
C ARG A 197 -7.58 5.08 -8.31
N ASP A 198 -7.20 5.06 -9.57
CA ASP A 198 -5.80 5.02 -10.02
C ASP A 198 -5.36 6.36 -10.63
N GLY A 199 -4.09 6.43 -11.02
CA GLY A 199 -3.51 7.61 -11.69
C GLY A 199 -4.13 7.94 -13.05
N GLU A 200 -4.84 7.01 -13.68
CA GLU A 200 -5.49 7.21 -14.98
C GLU A 200 -6.91 7.75 -14.84
N THR A 201 -7.53 7.58 -13.68
CA THR A 201 -8.90 8.00 -13.42
C THR A 201 -9.06 9.53 -13.40
N ALA A 202 -10.12 10.03 -14.03
CA ALA A 202 -10.45 11.45 -14.11
C ALA A 202 -10.57 12.12 -12.74
N ASP A 203 -10.24 13.41 -12.69
CA ASP A 203 -10.30 14.20 -11.46
C ASP A 203 -11.73 14.40 -10.96
N GLY A 204 -11.89 14.45 -9.64
CA GLY A 204 -13.18 14.66 -8.98
C GLY A 204 -14.12 13.45 -9.06
N VAL A 205 -13.67 12.31 -9.59
CA VAL A 205 -14.40 11.05 -9.55
C VAL A 205 -14.35 10.47 -8.15
N LYS A 206 -15.49 10.00 -7.67
CA LYS A 206 -15.69 9.38 -6.35
C LYS A 206 -16.04 7.91 -6.50
N PHE A 207 -15.39 7.09 -5.69
CA PHE A 207 -15.61 5.64 -5.62
C PHE A 207 -16.39 5.35 -4.34
N ALA A 208 -17.52 4.65 -4.45
CA ALA A 208 -18.35 4.31 -3.32
C ALA A 208 -18.74 2.83 -3.37
N TYR A 209 -18.26 2.06 -2.40
CA TYR A 209 -18.60 0.66 -2.24
C TYR A 209 -19.93 0.50 -1.49
N GLN A 210 -20.75 -0.45 -1.93
CA GLN A 210 -22.03 -0.80 -1.32
C GLN A 210 -22.19 -2.32 -1.30
N LEU A 211 -22.70 -2.86 -0.19
CA LEU A 211 -23.08 -4.26 -0.13
C LEU A 211 -24.53 -4.42 -0.55
N ASP A 212 -24.79 -5.36 -1.45
CA ASP A 212 -26.14 -5.73 -1.83
C ASP A 212 -26.71 -6.75 -0.82
N SER A 213 -27.35 -6.21 0.22
CA SER A 213 -28.05 -7.01 1.23
C SER A 213 -29.49 -7.37 0.81
N GLY A 214 -29.91 -7.09 -0.43
CA GLY A 214 -31.27 -7.35 -0.91
C GLY A 214 -31.60 -8.83 -1.08
N GLY A 215 -30.57 -9.69 -1.25
CA GLY A 215 -30.71 -11.14 -1.30
C GLY A 215 -30.51 -11.79 0.07
N SER A 216 -31.60 -12.12 0.78
CA SER A 216 -31.58 -12.73 2.13
C SER A 216 -30.87 -14.08 2.20
N ASP A 217 -30.70 -14.78 1.08
CA ASP A 217 -30.14 -16.14 1.02
C ASP A 217 -28.64 -16.17 0.67
N ALA A 218 -28.02 -15.01 0.46
CA ALA A 218 -26.60 -14.92 0.14
C ALA A 218 -25.74 -15.21 1.37
N ARG A 219 -24.94 -16.29 1.31
CA ARG A 219 -23.95 -16.61 2.36
C ARG A 219 -22.89 -15.51 2.53
N MET A 220 -22.64 -14.76 1.47
CA MET A 220 -21.84 -13.55 1.45
C MET A 220 -22.53 -12.59 0.48
N TYR A 221 -22.82 -11.37 0.92
CA TYR A 221 -23.46 -10.36 0.09
C TYR A 221 -22.53 -9.97 -1.07
N PRO A 222 -23.07 -9.82 -2.30
CA PRO A 222 -22.35 -9.17 -3.38
C PRO A 222 -21.95 -7.75 -3.01
N LEU A 223 -20.89 -7.26 -3.65
CA LEU A 223 -20.39 -5.91 -3.48
C LEU A 223 -20.55 -5.18 -4.81
N SER A 224 -21.03 -3.94 -4.77
CA SER A 224 -21.08 -3.05 -5.93
C SER A 224 -20.22 -1.83 -5.67
N LEU A 225 -19.41 -1.46 -6.65
CA LEU A 225 -18.72 -0.18 -6.71
C LEU A 225 -19.52 0.76 -7.58
N ILE A 226 -19.97 1.87 -7.00
CA ILE A 226 -20.62 2.95 -7.74
C ILE A 226 -19.64 4.10 -7.92
N VAL A 227 -19.45 4.49 -9.18
CA VAL A 227 -18.54 5.57 -9.56
C VAL A 227 -19.35 6.81 -9.92
N ARG A 228 -19.02 7.95 -9.29
CA ARG A 228 -19.74 9.21 -9.47
C ARG A 228 -18.81 10.35 -9.85
N ASP A 229 -19.32 11.33 -10.60
CA ASP A 229 -18.60 12.58 -10.84
C ASP A 229 -18.67 13.53 -9.62
N GLY A 230 -17.99 14.67 -9.72
CA GLY A 230 -18.03 15.71 -8.69
C GLY A 230 -19.41 16.36 -8.48
N LYS A 231 -20.40 16.07 -9.34
CA LYS A 231 -21.80 16.51 -9.23
C LYS A 231 -22.74 15.37 -8.79
N ASP A 232 -22.16 14.27 -8.28
CA ASP A 232 -22.83 13.06 -7.82
C ASP A 232 -23.67 12.33 -8.90
N LYS A 233 -23.40 12.59 -10.19
CA LYS A 233 -23.97 11.80 -11.28
C LYS A 233 -23.26 10.45 -11.37
N GLN A 234 -24.02 9.36 -11.49
CA GLN A 234 -23.46 8.03 -11.75
C GLN A 234 -22.78 7.98 -13.12
N LEU A 235 -21.54 7.50 -13.14
CA LEU A 235 -20.74 7.33 -14.35
C LEU A 235 -20.64 5.86 -14.73
N ALA A 236 -20.37 5.00 -13.75
CA ALA A 236 -20.24 3.56 -13.92
C ALA A 236 -20.71 2.83 -12.65
N SER A 237 -20.96 1.53 -12.79
CA SER A 237 -21.24 0.61 -11.70
C SER A 237 -20.54 -0.70 -12.01
N PHE A 238 -19.87 -1.28 -11.01
CA PHE A 238 -19.18 -2.56 -11.14
C PHE A 238 -19.63 -3.49 -10.04
N ASP A 239 -19.90 -4.74 -10.38
CA ASP A 239 -20.34 -5.74 -9.44
C ASP A 239 -19.24 -6.77 -9.17
N PHE A 240 -19.11 -7.14 -7.92
CA PHE A 240 -18.18 -8.13 -7.41
C PHE A 240 -18.97 -9.22 -6.69
N ARG A 241 -18.62 -10.46 -7.00
CA ARG A 241 -19.15 -11.64 -6.31
C ARG A 241 -18.09 -12.21 -5.39
N PHE A 242 -18.50 -12.75 -4.25
CA PHE A 242 -17.57 -13.43 -3.36
C PHE A 242 -17.26 -14.84 -3.88
N ASP A 243 -16.00 -15.12 -4.21
CA ASP A 243 -15.54 -16.47 -4.58
C ASP A 243 -15.15 -17.24 -3.32
N ARG A 244 -15.92 -18.27 -2.96
CA ARG A 244 -15.69 -19.04 -1.73
C ARG A 244 -14.48 -19.97 -1.79
N ARG A 245 -14.00 -20.32 -2.99
CA ARG A 245 -12.82 -21.17 -3.16
C ARG A 245 -11.56 -20.37 -2.97
N ARG A 246 -11.52 -19.17 -3.56
CA ARG A 246 -10.42 -18.20 -3.40
C ARG A 246 -10.51 -17.44 -2.07
N TRP A 247 -11.72 -17.35 -1.51
CA TRP A 247 -12.06 -16.59 -0.30
C TRP A 247 -11.82 -15.08 -0.44
N GLU A 248 -12.23 -14.52 -1.58
CA GLU A 248 -12.06 -13.12 -1.92
C GLU A 248 -13.14 -12.63 -2.90
N TYR A 249 -13.31 -11.31 -3.02
CA TYR A 249 -14.16 -10.72 -4.03
C TYR A 249 -13.50 -10.80 -5.42
N VAL A 250 -14.27 -11.23 -6.41
CA VAL A 250 -13.86 -11.28 -7.81
C VAL A 250 -14.88 -10.51 -8.66
N CYS A 251 -14.43 -9.94 -9.77
CA CYS A 251 -15.30 -9.25 -10.70
C CYS A 251 -16.40 -10.20 -11.22
N ALA A 252 -17.64 -9.71 -11.23
CA ALA A 252 -18.79 -10.50 -11.66
C ALA A 252 -18.76 -10.80 -13.17
N ASP A 253 -18.20 -9.90 -13.97
CA ASP A 253 -18.15 -9.98 -15.43
C ASP A 253 -16.83 -9.46 -16.02
N VAL A 254 -16.77 -9.41 -17.36
CA VAL A 254 -15.62 -8.89 -18.11
C VAL A 254 -15.50 -7.38 -17.94
N ASP A 255 -16.61 -6.65 -17.96
CA ASP A 255 -16.64 -5.19 -17.90
C ASP A 255 -16.03 -4.67 -16.59
N CYS A 256 -16.28 -5.34 -15.47
CA CYS A 256 -15.60 -5.11 -14.20
C CYS A 256 -14.09 -5.36 -14.30
N ARG A 257 -13.67 -6.48 -14.87
CA ARG A 257 -12.23 -6.82 -14.98
C ARG A 257 -11.45 -5.83 -15.82
N VAL A 258 -12.06 -5.34 -16.91
CA VAL A 258 -11.43 -4.35 -17.79
C VAL A 258 -11.79 -2.91 -17.41
N ARG A 259 -12.54 -2.71 -16.32
CA ARG A 259 -13.00 -1.42 -15.81
C ARG A 259 -13.73 -0.56 -16.86
N ALA A 260 -14.54 -1.21 -17.70
CA ALA A 260 -15.23 -0.58 -18.80
C ALA A 260 -16.14 0.57 -18.32
N GLY A 261 -16.09 1.71 -19.01
CA GLY A 261 -16.91 2.87 -18.69
C GLY A 261 -16.39 3.74 -17.54
N LEU A 262 -15.25 3.39 -16.92
CA LEU A 262 -14.55 4.36 -16.08
C LEU A 262 -14.14 5.58 -16.92
N PRO A 263 -14.42 6.80 -16.44
CA PRO A 263 -13.87 8.00 -17.04
C PRO A 263 -12.36 7.98 -16.83
N VAL A 264 -11.64 7.50 -17.83
CA VAL A 264 -10.22 7.79 -17.93
C VAL A 264 -10.07 9.30 -18.05
N ARG A 265 -9.03 9.86 -17.45
CA ARG A 265 -8.58 11.19 -17.83
C ARG A 265 -8.54 11.17 -19.35
N PRO A 266 -9.16 12.15 -20.04
CA PRO A 266 -8.95 12.26 -21.48
C PRO A 266 -7.45 12.15 -21.65
N GLU A 267 -7.01 11.16 -22.44
CA GLU A 267 -5.65 11.17 -22.95
C GLU A 267 -5.42 12.63 -23.30
N ARG A 268 -4.41 13.24 -22.69
CA ARG A 268 -3.94 14.48 -23.24
C ARG A 268 -3.51 14.11 -24.65
N THR A 269 -4.41 14.29 -25.61
CA THR A 269 -4.15 14.30 -27.05
C THR A 269 -2.93 15.17 -27.19
N GLY A 270 -1.78 14.51 -27.36
CA GLY A 270 -0.48 15.13 -27.22
C GLY A 270 -0.38 16.12 -26.05
N ARG A 271 -0.19 15.64 -24.82
CA ARG A 271 0.98 16.18 -24.14
C ARG A 271 2.15 15.59 -24.94
N VAL A 272 2.57 16.32 -25.98
CA VAL A 272 3.99 16.69 -26.00
C VAL A 272 4.26 17.01 -24.56
N GLN A 273 5.04 16.13 -23.89
CA GLN A 273 5.55 16.32 -22.54
C GLN A 273 5.49 17.81 -22.28
N SER A 274 4.49 18.30 -21.53
CA SER A 274 4.56 19.72 -21.19
C SER A 274 5.82 19.73 -20.38
N ALA A 275 6.85 20.37 -20.90
CA ALA A 275 8.21 20.25 -20.40
C ALA A 275 8.15 20.19 -18.86
N GLU A 276 8.16 18.97 -18.31
CA GLU A 276 9.08 18.68 -17.24
C GLU A 276 10.32 19.30 -17.78
N ALA A 277 10.71 20.42 -17.15
CA ALA A 277 11.90 21.16 -17.55
C ALA A 277 12.92 20.08 -17.91
N VAL A 278 13.20 19.95 -19.21
CA VAL A 278 13.92 18.79 -19.74
C VAL A 278 15.11 18.68 -18.84
N ALA A 279 15.25 17.54 -18.14
CA ALA A 279 16.24 17.41 -17.10
C ALA A 279 17.55 17.94 -17.68
N ALA A 280 18.06 19.02 -17.09
CA ALA A 280 19.07 19.84 -17.77
C ALA A 280 20.35 19.04 -17.99
N ASP A 281 20.54 18.02 -17.16
CA ASP A 281 21.67 17.11 -17.16
C ASP A 281 21.25 15.73 -16.60
N ALA A 282 22.18 14.78 -16.71
CA ALA A 282 21.99 13.41 -16.23
C ALA A 282 21.78 13.29 -14.71
N SER A 283 22.26 14.24 -13.90
CA SER A 283 21.99 14.22 -12.45
C SER A 283 20.56 14.61 -12.15
N GLU A 284 20.02 15.63 -12.81
CA GLU A 284 18.60 15.97 -12.67
C GLU A 284 17.71 14.84 -13.20
N ALA A 285 18.14 14.12 -14.24
CA ALA A 285 17.40 12.97 -14.75
C ALA A 285 17.38 11.79 -13.75
N LEU A 286 18.48 11.54 -13.02
CA LEU A 286 18.55 10.48 -12.02
C LEU A 286 17.83 10.81 -10.71
N PHE A 287 17.95 12.04 -10.20
CA PHE A 287 17.51 12.40 -8.84
C PHE A 287 16.30 13.36 -8.80
N GLY A 288 15.84 13.84 -9.95
CA GLY A 288 14.92 14.96 -10.04
C GLY A 288 15.54 16.30 -9.60
N LYS A 289 14.70 17.28 -9.28
CA LYS A 289 15.14 18.58 -8.77
C LYS A 289 15.60 18.46 -7.31
N GLY A 290 16.91 18.57 -7.08
CA GLY A 290 17.47 18.59 -5.73
C GLY A 290 18.93 18.15 -5.65
N ARG A 291 19.17 17.04 -4.95
CA ARG A 291 20.51 16.49 -4.66
C ARG A 291 21.16 16.00 -5.96
N LYS A 292 22.41 16.42 -6.22
CA LYS A 292 23.21 15.97 -7.37
C LYS A 292 24.41 15.15 -6.90
N LEU A 293 24.85 14.21 -7.74
CA LEU A 293 26.18 13.61 -7.58
C LEU A 293 27.26 14.64 -7.94
N SER A 294 28.48 14.44 -7.43
CA SER A 294 29.63 15.14 -8.00
C SER A 294 29.80 14.70 -9.47
N GLU A 295 30.39 15.54 -10.32
CA GLU A 295 30.62 15.19 -11.73
C GLU A 295 31.43 13.90 -11.88
N THR A 296 32.38 13.67 -10.97
CA THR A 296 33.19 12.44 -10.93
C THR A 296 32.34 11.24 -10.56
N ASP A 297 31.53 11.33 -9.50
CA ASP A 297 30.64 10.23 -9.09
C ASP A 297 29.60 9.91 -10.16
N LEU A 298 29.01 10.94 -10.79
CA LEU A 298 28.03 10.77 -11.86
C LEU A 298 28.66 10.03 -13.06
N ARG A 299 29.85 10.46 -13.49
CA ARG A 299 30.57 9.83 -14.59
C ARG A 299 30.92 8.38 -14.26
N ASP A 300 31.39 8.12 -13.04
CA ASP A 300 31.73 6.78 -12.57
C ASP A 300 30.49 5.87 -12.53
N VAL A 301 29.36 6.36 -12.04
CA VAL A 301 28.09 5.62 -11.96
C VAL A 301 27.58 5.28 -13.36
N LEU A 302 27.40 6.27 -14.23
CA LEU A 302 26.90 6.05 -15.59
C LEU A 302 27.84 5.16 -16.40
N GLY A 303 29.16 5.35 -16.24
CA GLY A 303 30.18 4.53 -16.89
C GLY A 303 30.14 3.06 -16.45
N GLN A 304 29.90 2.78 -15.17
CA GLN A 304 29.75 1.42 -14.65
C GLN A 304 28.44 0.75 -15.07
N MET A 305 27.38 1.54 -15.28
CA MET A 305 26.11 1.04 -15.84
C MET A 305 26.16 0.84 -17.35
N GLY A 306 27.17 1.38 -18.03
CA GLY A 306 27.26 1.33 -19.50
C GLY A 306 26.30 2.28 -20.20
N VAL A 307 25.73 3.26 -19.49
CA VAL A 307 24.70 4.15 -20.04
C VAL A 307 25.25 5.55 -20.33
N SER A 308 24.57 6.27 -21.21
CA SER A 308 24.78 7.70 -21.42
C SER A 308 23.46 8.43 -21.45
N TYR A 309 23.44 9.64 -20.87
CA TYR A 309 22.30 10.53 -21.00
C TYR A 309 22.31 11.17 -22.37
N VAL A 310 21.18 11.11 -23.06
CA VAL A 310 20.97 11.75 -24.36
C VAL A 310 19.79 12.70 -24.27
N ALA A 311 19.93 13.84 -24.92
CA ALA A 311 18.89 14.83 -25.14
C ALA A 311 18.99 15.26 -26.61
N GLN A 312 18.43 14.44 -27.50
CA GLN A 312 18.50 14.64 -28.94
C GLN A 312 17.18 14.24 -29.60
N ASP A 313 16.77 14.98 -30.64
CA ASP A 313 15.59 14.69 -31.46
C ASP A 313 14.26 14.54 -30.69
N GLY A 314 14.10 15.29 -29.60
CA GLY A 314 12.87 15.30 -28.80
C GLY A 314 12.72 14.12 -27.83
N ALA A 315 13.74 13.25 -27.73
CA ALA A 315 13.81 12.19 -26.74
C ALA A 315 14.90 12.49 -25.69
N VAL A 316 14.56 12.27 -24.43
CA VAL A 316 15.42 12.54 -23.27
C VAL A 316 15.42 11.34 -22.35
N GLY A 317 16.60 10.90 -21.91
CA GLY A 317 16.73 9.73 -21.06
C GLY A 317 18.11 9.10 -21.16
N PHE A 318 18.21 7.86 -20.69
CA PHE A 318 19.44 7.09 -20.75
C PHE A 318 19.37 6.10 -21.89
N VAL A 319 20.46 5.95 -22.61
CA VAL A 319 20.64 4.90 -23.62
C VAL A 319 21.75 3.99 -23.19
N ASP A 320 21.54 2.69 -23.39
CA ASP A 320 22.56 1.67 -23.15
C ASP A 320 23.51 1.62 -24.36
N ARG A 321 24.80 1.39 -24.10
CA ARG A 321 25.82 1.18 -25.14
C ARG A 321 25.70 -0.17 -25.84
N ASN A 322 24.83 -1.07 -25.38
CA ASN A 322 24.69 -2.42 -25.91
C ASN A 322 23.62 -2.58 -27.01
N GLY A 323 23.14 -1.49 -27.62
CA GLY A 323 22.27 -1.53 -28.81
C GLY A 323 20.78 -1.29 -28.54
N CYS A 324 20.42 -0.81 -27.35
CA CYS A 324 19.10 -0.27 -27.05
C CYS A 324 19.12 1.25 -27.24
N ASP A 325 18.76 1.70 -28.45
CA ASP A 325 18.89 3.11 -28.85
C ASP A 325 17.74 4.01 -28.33
N ALA A 326 16.66 3.42 -27.83
CA ALA A 326 15.54 4.15 -27.26
C ALA A 326 15.89 4.67 -25.87
N PRO A 327 15.78 5.99 -25.58
CA PRO A 327 16.01 6.51 -24.25
C PRO A 327 14.98 5.96 -23.25
N TYR A 328 15.46 5.48 -22.11
CA TYR A 328 14.63 4.96 -21.02
C TYR A 328 14.92 5.72 -19.70
N PRO A 329 13.94 5.77 -18.78
CA PRO A 329 14.12 6.44 -17.50
C PRO A 329 14.99 5.62 -16.55
N LEU A 330 15.76 6.33 -15.73
CA LEU A 330 16.43 5.80 -14.55
C LEU A 330 16.08 6.71 -13.37
N ASP A 331 15.77 6.11 -12.22
CA ASP A 331 15.68 6.82 -10.94
C ASP A 331 16.84 6.41 -10.03
N ALA A 332 17.32 7.35 -9.22
CA ALA A 332 18.34 7.09 -8.25
C ALA A 332 18.05 7.73 -6.90
N HIS A 333 18.39 7.03 -5.83
CA HIS A 333 18.29 7.55 -4.47
C HIS A 333 19.37 6.95 -3.56
N PHE A 334 19.76 7.72 -2.55
CA PHE A 334 20.62 7.20 -1.49
C PHE A 334 19.77 6.62 -0.37
N GLU A 335 20.19 5.49 0.16
CA GLU A 335 19.68 4.93 1.39
C GLU A 335 20.83 4.44 2.27
N ARG A 336 20.53 4.26 3.56
CA ARG A 336 21.45 3.71 4.53
C ARG A 336 20.94 2.37 5.03
N ASP A 337 21.82 1.39 5.08
CA ASP A 337 21.57 0.11 5.70
C ASP A 337 22.66 -0.21 6.72
N GLY A 338 22.29 -0.24 7.99
CA GLY A 338 23.23 -0.20 9.12
C GLY A 338 24.26 0.93 8.97
N VAL A 339 25.54 0.55 8.85
CA VAL A 339 26.64 1.51 8.68
C VAL A 339 26.89 1.92 7.23
N GLN A 340 26.30 1.21 6.26
CA GLN A 340 26.61 1.36 4.85
C GLN A 340 25.64 2.31 4.15
N GLU A 341 26.15 3.41 3.60
CA GLU A 341 25.40 4.23 2.64
C GLU A 341 25.50 3.60 1.25
N GLN A 342 24.38 3.55 0.54
CA GLN A 342 24.22 2.91 -0.75
C GLN A 342 23.48 3.86 -1.70
N LEU A 343 23.96 3.99 -2.93
CA LEU A 343 23.21 4.62 -4.01
C LEU A 343 22.50 3.52 -4.78
N TRP A 344 21.18 3.59 -4.81
CA TRP A 344 20.33 2.71 -5.58
C TRP A 344 19.96 3.41 -6.87
N VAL A 345 20.05 2.68 -7.97
CA VAL A 345 19.58 3.11 -9.28
C VAL A 345 18.64 2.04 -9.82
N ARG A 346 17.47 2.43 -10.31
CA ARG A 346 16.46 1.54 -10.87
C ARG A 346 15.97 2.08 -12.21
N GLY A 347 15.52 1.18 -13.06
CA GLY A 347 14.92 1.51 -14.35
C GLY A 347 15.25 0.44 -15.38
N GLY A 348 15.18 0.81 -16.65
CA GLY A 348 15.25 -0.16 -17.75
C GLY A 348 13.86 -0.52 -18.26
N ASP A 349 13.86 -1.41 -19.25
CA ASP A 349 12.70 -1.77 -20.06
C ASP A 349 12.88 -3.18 -20.65
N GLY A 350 11.97 -3.58 -21.56
CA GLY A 350 12.07 -4.87 -22.23
C GLY A 350 13.34 -5.07 -23.07
N CYS A 351 13.97 -3.99 -23.57
CA CYS A 351 15.20 -4.09 -24.35
C CYS A 351 16.41 -4.34 -23.45
N THR A 352 16.52 -3.55 -22.38
CA THR A 352 17.69 -3.54 -21.47
C THR A 352 17.60 -4.60 -20.37
N SER A 353 16.39 -4.99 -19.98
CA SER A 353 16.13 -5.88 -18.85
C SER A 353 15.41 -7.19 -19.23
N GLY A 354 15.10 -7.37 -20.52
CA GLY A 354 14.38 -8.54 -21.03
C GLY A 354 12.99 -8.68 -20.41
N ASP A 355 12.53 -9.92 -20.26
CA ASP A 355 11.18 -10.24 -19.74
C ASP A 355 10.93 -9.78 -18.29
N VAL A 356 11.99 -9.40 -17.58
CA VAL A 356 11.90 -8.85 -16.21
C VAL A 356 11.37 -7.42 -16.23
N GLY A 357 11.56 -6.69 -17.34
CA GLY A 357 11.06 -5.33 -17.53
C GLY A 357 11.77 -4.24 -16.72
N GLY A 358 12.73 -4.58 -15.86
CA GLY A 358 13.51 -3.63 -15.09
C GLY A 358 14.82 -4.20 -14.56
N SER A 359 15.70 -3.29 -14.14
CA SER A 359 17.03 -3.55 -13.62
C SER A 359 17.30 -2.69 -12.39
N VAL A 360 18.20 -3.19 -11.56
CA VAL A 360 18.64 -2.53 -10.34
C VAL A 360 20.16 -2.52 -10.26
N TRP A 361 20.70 -1.39 -9.84
CA TRP A 361 22.11 -1.22 -9.51
C TRP A 361 22.27 -0.65 -8.12
N ILE A 362 23.23 -1.16 -7.38
CA ILE A 362 23.57 -0.69 -6.04
C ILE A 362 25.03 -0.32 -6.03
N PHE A 363 25.31 0.94 -5.67
CA PHE A 363 26.66 1.46 -5.54
C PHE A 363 26.99 1.74 -4.08
N VAL A 364 28.21 1.40 -3.71
CA VAL A 364 28.76 1.66 -2.36
C VAL A 364 30.06 2.43 -2.52
N ARG A 365 30.32 3.38 -1.61
CA ARG A 365 31.62 4.06 -1.57
C ARG A 365 32.71 3.10 -1.11
N ASP A 366 33.75 2.96 -1.91
CA ASP A 366 34.95 2.22 -1.55
C ASP A 366 35.80 3.01 -0.52
N ALA A 367 36.90 2.41 -0.06
CA ALA A 367 37.81 3.04 0.90
C ALA A 367 38.45 4.35 0.37
N GLY A 368 38.46 4.57 -0.95
CA GLY A 368 38.89 5.81 -1.59
C GLY A 368 37.77 6.83 -1.74
N GLY A 369 36.57 6.55 -1.22
CA GLY A 369 35.40 7.41 -1.27
C GLY A 369 34.65 7.37 -2.61
N ARG A 370 34.99 6.49 -3.56
CA ARG A 370 34.36 6.43 -4.89
C ARG A 370 33.20 5.45 -4.93
N LEU A 371 32.11 5.80 -5.60
CA LEU A 371 30.97 4.90 -5.79
C LEU A 371 31.33 3.76 -6.75
N ARG A 372 31.18 2.52 -6.26
CA ARG A 372 31.43 1.28 -7.02
C ARG A 372 30.18 0.41 -7.06
N ALA A 373 29.84 -0.06 -8.25
CA ALA A 373 28.77 -1.02 -8.44
C ALA A 373 29.09 -2.29 -7.64
N ASN A 374 28.21 -2.63 -6.71
CA ASN A 374 28.27 -3.82 -5.87
C ASN A 374 27.15 -4.80 -6.18
N LEU A 375 26.09 -4.34 -6.87
CA LEU A 375 25.08 -5.16 -7.50
C LEU A 375 24.65 -4.49 -8.79
N GLY A 376 24.38 -5.29 -9.83
CA GLY A 376 23.84 -4.83 -11.11
C GLY A 376 23.19 -6.03 -11.80
N THR A 377 21.86 -6.06 -11.87
CA THR A 377 21.12 -7.21 -12.43
C THR A 377 19.73 -6.80 -12.90
N PRO A 378 19.19 -7.46 -13.94
CA PRO A 378 17.75 -7.47 -14.17
C PRO A 378 17.03 -7.94 -12.91
N ALA A 379 16.03 -7.15 -12.50
CA ALA A 379 15.24 -7.39 -11.30
C ALA A 379 13.86 -6.77 -11.45
N ALA A 380 12.81 -7.58 -11.26
CA ALA A 380 11.44 -7.06 -11.18
C ALA A 380 11.21 -6.38 -9.83
N ASP A 381 11.95 -6.82 -8.81
CA ASP A 381 11.89 -6.30 -7.47
C ASP A 381 13.17 -6.63 -6.68
N VAL A 382 13.49 -5.81 -5.68
CA VAL A 382 14.56 -6.07 -4.70
C VAL A 382 14.08 -5.73 -3.30
N ARG A 383 14.18 -6.69 -2.40
CA ARG A 383 13.79 -6.56 -0.99
C ARG A 383 14.95 -6.88 -0.07
N ARG A 384 15.01 -6.24 1.09
CA ARG A 384 15.89 -6.68 2.18
C ARG A 384 15.29 -7.90 2.86
N THR A 385 16.13 -8.83 3.28
CA THR A 385 15.73 -9.97 4.13
C THR A 385 15.98 -9.64 5.61
N ARG A 386 15.66 -10.57 6.52
CA ARG A 386 16.00 -10.44 7.95
C ARG A 386 17.46 -10.74 8.27
N ASP A 387 18.13 -11.46 7.38
CA ASP A 387 19.50 -11.89 7.62
C ASP A 387 20.42 -10.68 7.46
N VAL A 388 21.18 -10.36 8.51
CA VAL A 388 22.16 -9.28 8.51
C VAL A 388 23.55 -9.88 8.48
N SER A 389 24.37 -9.45 7.53
CA SER A 389 25.77 -9.83 7.43
C SER A 389 26.65 -8.59 7.36
N ALA A 390 27.66 -8.54 8.22
CA ALA A 390 28.54 -7.37 8.40
C ALA A 390 27.77 -6.03 8.54
N GLY A 391 26.61 -6.06 9.22
CA GLY A 391 25.80 -4.87 9.52
C GLY A 391 24.91 -4.37 8.38
N VAL A 392 24.78 -5.13 7.29
CA VAL A 392 23.91 -4.82 6.14
C VAL A 392 22.99 -6.03 5.90
N HIS A 393 21.73 -5.80 5.56
CA HIS A 393 20.78 -6.88 5.29
C HIS A 393 21.12 -7.59 3.97
N ASP A 394 20.92 -8.89 3.91
CA ASP A 394 20.95 -9.63 2.66
C ASP A 394 19.78 -9.17 1.78
N LEU A 395 19.97 -9.18 0.46
CA LEU A 395 18.99 -8.75 -0.52
C LEU A 395 18.37 -9.94 -1.23
N ARG A 396 17.05 -9.98 -1.31
CA ARG A 396 16.29 -10.89 -2.16
C ARG A 396 15.91 -10.17 -3.44
N VAL A 397 16.43 -10.65 -4.56
CA VAL A 397 16.23 -10.07 -5.89
C VAL A 397 15.30 -10.99 -6.68
N GLY A 398 14.13 -10.46 -7.06
CA GLY A 398 13.16 -11.16 -7.89
C GLY A 398 13.59 -11.15 -9.36
N ALA A 399 13.70 -12.34 -9.96
CA ALA A 399 14.08 -12.51 -11.36
C ALA A 399 12.99 -13.25 -12.15
N ALA A 400 13.08 -13.19 -13.49
CA ALA A 400 12.23 -14.01 -14.35
C ALA A 400 12.43 -15.51 -14.06
N GLY A 401 11.35 -16.30 -14.22
CA GLY A 401 11.40 -17.75 -14.06
C GLY A 401 11.10 -18.28 -12.66
N PHE A 402 10.51 -17.48 -11.76
CA PHE A 402 10.11 -17.91 -10.41
C PHE A 402 11.28 -18.38 -9.53
N CYS A 403 12.46 -17.79 -9.73
CA CYS A 403 13.64 -18.04 -8.91
C CYS A 403 14.23 -16.72 -8.40
N ASP A 404 14.05 -16.49 -7.10
CA ASP A 404 14.63 -15.33 -6.46
C ASP A 404 16.08 -15.63 -6.06
N ARG A 405 16.92 -14.60 -6.06
CA ARG A 405 18.33 -14.71 -5.69
C ARG A 405 18.60 -13.96 -4.40
N ILE A 406 19.23 -14.61 -3.43
CA ILE A 406 19.69 -13.98 -2.18
C ILE A 406 21.12 -13.53 -2.36
N TRP A 407 21.39 -12.27 -2.02
CA TRP A 407 22.70 -11.63 -2.07
C TRP A 407 23.10 -11.16 -0.69
N ARG A 408 24.23 -11.65 -0.18
CA ARG A 408 24.74 -11.35 1.15
C ARG A 408 25.84 -10.31 1.12
N TRP A 409 25.79 -9.35 2.03
CA TRP A 409 26.90 -8.41 2.21
C TRP A 409 28.06 -9.07 2.96
N ASN A 410 29.26 -9.12 2.36
CA ASN A 410 30.43 -9.73 3.02
C ASN A 410 31.33 -8.71 3.75
N GLY A 411 30.86 -7.48 3.95
CA GLY A 411 31.67 -6.36 4.47
C GLY A 411 32.30 -5.49 3.39
N LYS A 412 32.27 -5.92 2.12
CA LYS A 412 32.84 -5.19 0.98
C LYS A 412 31.96 -5.18 -0.26
N ALA A 413 31.25 -6.28 -0.54
CA ALA A 413 30.38 -6.43 -1.68
C ALA A 413 29.20 -7.36 -1.40
N PHE A 414 28.13 -7.22 -2.20
CA PHE A 414 27.07 -8.21 -2.25
C PHE A 414 27.55 -9.43 -3.03
N ILE A 415 27.51 -10.59 -2.39
CA ILE A 415 27.86 -11.88 -2.98
C ILE A 415 26.60 -12.72 -3.10
N HIS A 416 26.45 -13.45 -4.20
CA HIS A 416 25.35 -14.41 -4.32
C HIS A 416 25.49 -15.48 -3.23
N LEU A 417 24.40 -15.73 -2.51
CA LEU A 417 24.34 -16.68 -1.42
C LEU A 417 23.62 -17.97 -1.86
N LEU A 418 22.37 -17.83 -2.33
CA LEU A 418 21.53 -18.95 -2.74
C LEU A 418 20.38 -18.51 -3.64
N ASN A 419 19.76 -19.50 -4.27
CA ASN A 419 18.54 -19.37 -5.07
C ASN A 419 17.33 -19.85 -4.25
N VAL A 420 16.21 -19.12 -4.29
CA VAL A 420 14.96 -19.46 -3.61
C VAL A 420 13.84 -19.62 -4.65
N PRO A 421 13.30 -20.82 -4.86
CA PRO A 421 12.17 -21.01 -5.75
C PRO A 421 10.93 -20.31 -5.19
N THR A 422 10.26 -19.49 -6.00
CA THR A 422 8.93 -18.94 -5.68
C THR A 422 7.80 -19.82 -6.20
N GLN A 423 8.12 -20.80 -7.06
CA GLN A 423 7.24 -21.89 -7.47
C GLN A 423 8.03 -23.21 -7.58
N ALA A 424 7.32 -24.35 -7.55
CA ALA A 424 7.95 -25.66 -7.74
C ALA A 424 8.71 -25.71 -9.08
N GLY A 425 9.99 -26.07 -9.02
CA GLY A 425 10.90 -26.13 -10.18
C GLY A 425 11.43 -24.79 -10.69
N GLY A 426 11.08 -23.65 -10.06
CA GLY A 426 11.48 -22.33 -10.54
C GLY A 426 13.00 -22.10 -10.62
N CYS A 427 13.78 -22.75 -9.76
CA CYS A 427 15.24 -22.65 -9.76
C CYS A 427 15.96 -23.81 -10.44
N ASP A 428 15.26 -24.71 -11.13
CA ASP A 428 15.86 -25.92 -11.70
C ASP A 428 16.75 -25.60 -12.93
N SER A 429 16.58 -24.41 -13.51
CA SER A 429 17.35 -23.90 -14.66
C SER A 429 18.31 -22.75 -14.31
N ALA A 430 18.47 -22.41 -13.03
CA ALA A 430 19.09 -21.16 -12.56
C ALA A 430 20.49 -21.32 -11.93
#